data_AF-A0A535R3Q7-F1
#
_entry.id   AF-A0A535R3Q7-F1
#
_cell.length_a   1.000
_cell.length_b   1.000
_cell.length_c   1.000
_cell.angle_alpha   90.00
_cell.angle_beta   90.00
_cell.angle_gamma   90.00
#
_symmetry.space_group_name_H-M   'P 1'
#
loop_
_entity.id
_entity.type
_entity.pdbx_description
1 polymer ?
#
loop_
_entity_poly.entity_id
_entity_poly.type
_entity_poly.pdbx_seq_one_letter_code
_entity_poly.pdbx_strand_id
1 'polypeptide(L)'
;MGASRLKAERVAAVARLVARGEWTTYGDIARVALGGRGARVVGQIAARGGIANAHRVLLAGGRVSPGFDGARVERCRRRLEAEGIRFERDRADPTRRLTWLDLAARLESRN
;
A
#
# COMPACT_ATOMS: atom_id res chain seq x y z
N MET A 1 -19.38 3.26 16.55
CA MET A 1 -18.07 2.56 16.52
C MET A 1 -17.88 1.56 15.36
N GLY A 2 -18.91 1.17 14.58
CA GLY A 2 -18.76 0.12 13.53
C GLY A 2 -18.12 0.54 12.19
N ALA A 3 -18.37 1.77 11.71
CA ALA A 3 -17.94 2.20 10.38
C ALA A 3 -16.41 2.30 10.21
N SER A 4 -15.68 2.68 11.26
CA SER A 4 -14.21 2.79 11.24
C SER A 4 -13.53 1.43 11.13
N ARG A 5 -14.10 0.40 11.77
CA ARG A 5 -13.60 -0.98 11.72
C ARG A 5 -13.82 -1.59 10.34
N LEU A 6 -15.03 -1.42 9.77
CA LEU A 6 -15.33 -1.89 8.41
C LEU A 6 -14.39 -1.25 7.36
N LYS A 7 -14.08 0.04 7.49
CA LYS A 7 -13.09 0.71 6.63
C LYS A 7 -11.70 0.07 6.76
N ALA A 8 -11.25 -0.20 7.99
CA ALA A 8 -9.95 -0.85 8.22
C ALA A 8 -9.90 -2.26 7.62
N GLU A 9 -10.97 -3.04 7.76
CA GLU A 9 -11.08 -4.39 7.20
C GLU A 9 -11.05 -4.37 5.67
N ARG A 10 -11.78 -3.44 5.02
CA ARG A 10 -11.73 -3.25 3.56
C ARG A 10 -10.35 -2.82 3.06
N VAL A 11 -9.72 -1.86 3.74
CA VAL A 11 -8.35 -1.42 3.42
C VAL A 11 -7.36 -2.57 3.56
N ALA A 12 -7.48 -3.37 4.63
CA ALA A 12 -6.64 -4.55 4.83
C ALA A 12 -6.88 -5.61 3.75
N ALA A 13 -8.13 -5.82 3.32
CA ALA A 13 -8.47 -6.77 2.26
C ALA A 13 -7.84 -6.38 0.91
N VAL A 14 -7.94 -5.11 0.51
CA VAL A 14 -7.31 -4.62 -0.73
C VAL A 14 -5.79 -4.66 -0.64
N ALA A 15 -5.20 -4.25 0.49
CA ALA A 15 -3.74 -4.28 0.67
C ALA A 15 -3.14 -5.69 0.60
N ARG A 16 -3.92 -6.73 0.94
CA ARG A 16 -3.50 -8.14 0.82
C ARG A 16 -3.40 -8.62 -0.63
N LEU A 17 -4.03 -7.92 -1.59
CA LEU A 17 -3.95 -8.26 -3.02
C LEU A 17 -2.58 -7.95 -3.64
N VAL A 18 -1.76 -7.14 -2.96
CA VAL A 18 -0.42 -6.78 -3.40
C VAL A 18 0.53 -7.92 -3.06
N ALA A 19 0.95 -8.67 -4.08
CA ALA A 19 1.80 -9.84 -3.90
C ALA A 19 3.25 -9.45 -3.58
N ARG A 20 4.06 -10.45 -3.26
CA ARG A 20 5.50 -10.27 -3.05
C ARG A 20 6.15 -9.80 -4.36
N GLY A 21 7.01 -8.79 -4.25
CA GLY A 21 7.69 -8.19 -5.43
C GLY A 21 6.84 -7.16 -6.18
N GLU A 22 5.68 -6.80 -5.63
CA GLU A 22 4.80 -5.75 -6.14
C GLU A 22 4.62 -4.65 -5.09
N TRP A 23 4.24 -3.46 -5.54
CA TRP A 23 3.89 -2.35 -4.65
C TRP A 23 2.70 -1.56 -5.21
N THR A 24 2.04 -0.78 -4.36
CA THR A 24 0.95 0.11 -4.77
C THR A 24 0.99 1.40 -3.94
N THR A 25 0.04 2.32 -4.17
CA THR A 25 -0.03 3.57 -3.42
C THR A 25 -1.17 3.61 -2.43
N TYR A 26 -1.03 4.44 -1.38
CA TYR A 26 -2.14 4.76 -0.47
C TYR A 26 -3.38 5.27 -1.22
N GLY A 27 -3.18 6.00 -2.33
CA GLY A 27 -4.26 6.52 -3.17
C GLY A 27 -4.99 5.41 -3.94
N ASP A 28 -4.24 4.47 -4.53
CA ASP A 28 -4.80 3.34 -5.27
C ASP A 28 -5.63 2.44 -4.34
N ILE A 29 -5.13 2.13 -3.15
CA ILE A 29 -5.89 1.39 -2.13
C ILE A 29 -7.15 2.15 -1.72
N ALA A 30 -7.05 3.47 -1.47
CA ALA A 30 -8.20 4.26 -1.07
C ALA A 30 -9.28 4.30 -2.16
N ARG A 31 -8.88 4.33 -3.43
CA ARG A 31 -9.81 4.33 -4.56
C ARG A 31 -10.65 3.05 -4.60
N VAL A 32 -10.02 1.89 -4.41
CA VAL A 32 -10.71 0.59 -4.41
C VAL A 32 -11.45 0.33 -3.11
N ALA A 33 -10.83 0.56 -1.95
CA ALA A 33 -11.40 0.19 -0.64
C ALA A 33 -12.43 1.19 -0.10
N LEU A 34 -12.29 2.48 -0.43
CA LEU A 34 -13.05 3.59 0.17
C LEU A 34 -13.82 4.43 -0.87
N GLY A 35 -13.78 4.05 -2.16
CA GLY A 35 -14.52 4.74 -3.22
C GLY A 35 -13.92 6.08 -3.64
N GLY A 36 -12.64 6.37 -3.34
CA GLY A 36 -11.98 7.57 -3.86
C GLY A 36 -10.94 8.19 -2.92
N ARG A 37 -11.04 9.50 -2.69
CA ARG A 37 -10.06 10.29 -1.91
C ARG A 37 -10.05 9.81 -0.45
N GLY A 38 -9.08 8.96 -0.10
CA GLY A 38 -8.94 8.42 1.27
C GLY A 38 -7.51 8.03 1.65
N ALA A 39 -6.50 8.46 0.88
CA ALA A 39 -5.10 8.06 1.10
C ALA A 39 -4.61 8.34 2.53
N ARG A 40 -5.01 9.47 3.13
CA ARG A 40 -4.67 9.80 4.52
C ARG A 40 -5.30 8.83 5.53
N VAL A 41 -6.52 8.37 5.27
CA VAL A 41 -7.20 7.36 6.09
C VAL A 41 -6.48 6.01 5.99
N VAL A 42 -6.09 5.61 4.78
CA VAL A 42 -5.27 4.39 4.57
C VAL A 42 -3.95 4.49 5.34
N GLY A 43 -3.27 5.64 5.28
CA GLY A 43 -2.05 5.89 6.05
C GLY A 43 -2.25 5.77 7.56
N GLN A 44 -3.34 6.32 8.10
CA GLN A 44 -3.70 6.19 9.52
C GLN A 44 -3.99 4.74 9.92
N ILE A 45 -4.68 3.97 9.07
CA ILE A 45 -4.94 2.55 9.29
C ILE A 45 -3.62 1.77 9.28
N ALA A 46 -2.73 2.05 8.33
CA ALA A 46 -1.41 1.43 8.25
C ALA A 46 -0.56 1.73 9.50
N ALA A 47 -0.54 2.98 9.96
CA ALA A 47 0.20 3.40 11.16
C ALA A 47 -0.29 2.72 12.44
N ARG A 48 -1.58 2.34 12.50
CA ARG A 48 -2.18 1.59 13.61
C ARG A 48 -2.02 0.07 13.48
N GLY A 49 -1.25 -0.42 12.50
CA GLY A 49 -1.03 -1.85 12.29
C GLY A 49 -2.17 -2.58 11.55
N GLY A 50 -3.12 -1.84 10.96
CA GLY A 50 -4.25 -2.43 10.22
C GLY A 50 -3.91 -3.04 8.87
N ILE A 51 -2.64 -3.01 8.45
CA ILE A 51 -2.16 -3.55 7.17
C ILE A 51 -0.94 -4.42 7.40
N ALA A 52 -1.03 -5.73 7.12
CA ALA A 52 0.05 -6.70 7.35
C ALA A 52 1.32 -6.43 6.51
N ASN A 53 1.14 -6.02 5.24
CA ASN A 53 2.22 -5.74 4.30
C ASN A 53 2.35 -4.24 4.00
N ALA A 54 2.27 -3.41 5.05
CA ALA A 54 2.27 -1.95 4.90
C ALA A 54 3.50 -1.40 4.16
N HIS A 55 4.63 -2.14 4.12
CA HIS A 55 5.82 -1.76 3.37
C HIS A 55 5.60 -1.73 1.86
N ARG A 56 4.64 -2.50 1.32
CA ARG A 56 4.27 -2.48 -0.11
C ARG A 56 3.36 -1.31 -0.49
N VAL A 57 2.96 -0.49 0.48
CA VAL A 57 2.08 0.66 0.27
C VAL A 57 2.91 1.95 0.35
N LEU A 58 3.13 2.56 -0.81
CA LEU A 58 4.02 3.71 -0.98
C LEU A 58 3.25 5.01 -1.21
N LEU A 59 3.97 6.12 -1.16
CA LEU A 59 3.47 7.40 -1.62
C LEU A 59 3.28 7.41 -3.14
N ALA A 60 2.54 8.40 -3.62
CA ALA A 60 2.52 8.73 -5.04
C ALA A 60 3.96 8.93 -5.55
N GLY A 61 4.28 8.33 -6.69
CA GLY A 61 5.63 8.37 -7.26
C GLY A 61 6.60 7.31 -6.72
N GLY A 62 6.14 6.34 -5.93
CA GLY A 62 6.94 5.17 -5.53
C GLY A 62 7.93 5.42 -4.40
N ARG A 63 7.73 6.49 -3.61
CA ARG A 63 8.57 6.79 -2.44
C ARG A 63 8.02 6.12 -1.18
N VAL A 64 8.91 5.70 -0.30
CA VAL A 64 8.54 5.27 1.05
C VAL A 64 8.04 6.49 1.85
N SER A 65 6.98 6.32 2.63
CA SER A 65 6.39 7.43 3.39
C SER A 65 7.33 7.96 4.49
N PRO A 66 7.53 9.27 4.64
CA PRO A 66 8.34 9.84 5.73
C PRO A 66 7.63 9.76 7.09
N GLY A 67 6.36 9.35 7.13
CA GLY A 67 5.68 9.01 8.39
C GLY A 67 6.26 7.77 9.08
N PHE A 68 7.19 7.09 8.42
CA PHE A 68 8.13 6.16 9.00
C PHE A 68 9.35 6.96 9.47
N ASP A 69 9.76 6.84 10.73
CA ASP A 69 11.06 7.39 11.17
C ASP A 69 12.20 6.93 10.22
N GLY A 70 13.34 7.64 10.18
CA GLY A 70 14.41 7.35 9.20
C GLY A 70 14.88 5.90 9.20
N ALA A 71 14.90 5.23 10.35
CA ALA A 71 15.24 3.82 10.46
C ALA A 71 14.15 2.91 9.85
N ARG A 72 12.87 3.26 10.01
CA ARG A 72 11.74 2.56 9.39
C ARG A 72 11.67 2.77 7.88
N VAL A 73 12.04 3.94 7.35
CA VAL A 73 12.13 4.18 5.90
C VAL A 73 13.10 3.19 5.28
N GLU A 74 14.32 3.13 5.83
CA GLU A 74 15.37 2.22 5.36
C GLU A 74 14.96 0.75 5.51
N ARG A 75 14.32 0.40 6.63
CA ARG A 75 13.77 -0.96 6.81
C ARG A 75 12.69 -1.30 5.78
N CYS A 76 11.80 -0.37 5.45
CA CYS A 76 10.78 -0.55 4.41
C CYS A 76 11.45 -0.81 3.06
N ARG A 77 12.41 0.04 2.69
CA ARG A 77 13.19 -0.09 1.46
C ARG A 77 13.89 -1.45 1.37
N ARG A 78 14.65 -1.84 2.40
CA ARG A 78 15.33 -3.14 2.46
C ARG A 78 14.37 -4.32 2.31
N ARG A 79 13.16 -4.25 2.89
CA ARG A 79 12.15 -5.29 2.72
C ARG A 79 11.67 -5.39 1.27
N LEU A 80 11.48 -4.27 0.59
CA LEU A 80 11.06 -4.24 -0.81
C LEU A 80 12.18 -4.72 -1.74
N GLU A 81 13.42 -4.32 -1.47
CA GLU A 81 14.62 -4.79 -2.19
C GLU A 81 14.80 -6.31 -2.02
N ALA A 82 14.58 -6.83 -0.80
CA ALA A 82 14.59 -8.27 -0.55
C ALA A 82 13.44 -9.03 -1.24
N GLU A 83 12.41 -8.32 -1.70
CA GLU A 83 11.33 -8.85 -2.55
C GLU A 83 11.62 -8.72 -4.05
N GLY A 84 12.76 -8.12 -4.43
CA GLY A 84 13.17 -7.92 -5.82
C GLY A 84 12.78 -6.57 -6.41
N ILE A 85 12.23 -5.64 -5.63
CA ILE A 85 11.88 -4.30 -6.08
C ILE A 85 13.14 -3.42 -6.03
N ARG A 86 13.53 -2.90 -7.19
CA ARG A 86 14.66 -1.97 -7.29
C ARG A 86 14.22 -0.54 -6.99
N PHE A 87 15.13 0.26 -6.46
CA PHE A 87 14.91 1.68 -6.22
C PHE A 87 15.87 2.52 -7.05
N GLU A 88 15.32 3.46 -7.81
CA GLU A 88 16.07 4.45 -8.58
C GLU A 88 15.74 5.85 -8.05
N ARG A 89 16.75 6.62 -7.64
CA ARG A 89 16.56 7.98 -7.10
C ARG A 89 15.45 8.05 -6.02
N ASP A 90 15.47 7.08 -5.10
CA ASP A 90 14.50 6.95 -3.99
C ASP A 90 13.06 6.59 -4.42
N ARG A 91 12.88 6.08 -5.65
CA ARG A 91 11.58 5.62 -6.16
C ARG A 91 11.64 4.15 -6.51
N ALA A 92 10.64 3.39 -6.06
CA ALA A 92 10.46 2.01 -6.44
C ALA A 92 10.20 1.89 -7.95
N ASP A 93 10.74 0.83 -8.55
CA ASP A 93 10.56 0.48 -9.96
C ASP A 93 9.07 0.51 -10.37
N PRO A 94 8.66 1.42 -11.27
CA PRO A 94 7.27 1.58 -11.66
C PRO A 94 6.68 0.36 -12.37
N THR A 95 7.50 -0.52 -12.94
CA THR A 95 7.02 -1.75 -13.61
C THR A 95 6.44 -2.76 -12.61
N ARG A 96 6.78 -2.62 -11.32
CA ARG A 96 6.26 -3.44 -10.22
C ARG A 96 5.05 -2.81 -9.52
N ARG A 97 4.56 -1.68 -10.02
CA ARG A 97 3.43 -0.96 -9.43
C ARG A 97 2.10 -1.57 -9.88
N LEU A 98 1.25 -1.92 -8.91
CA LEU A 98 -0.18 -2.13 -9.13
C LEU A 98 -0.93 -0.82 -9.06
N THR A 99 -1.72 -0.55 -10.09
CA THR A 99 -2.66 0.56 -10.12
C THR A 99 -3.97 0.18 -9.42
N TRP A 100 -4.83 1.16 -9.18
CA TRP A 100 -6.18 0.88 -8.69
C TRP A 100 -7.01 -0.03 -9.61
N LEU A 101 -6.75 -0.03 -10.92
CA LEU A 101 -7.43 -0.92 -11.87
C LEU A 101 -7.01 -2.38 -11.64
N ASP A 102 -5.71 -2.63 -11.49
CA ASP A 102 -5.19 -3.98 -11.20
C ASP A 102 -5.73 -4.51 -9.87
N LEU A 103 -5.78 -3.65 -8.85
CA LEU A 103 -6.35 -3.98 -7.54
C LEU A 103 -7.84 -4.27 -7.61
N ALA A 104 -8.61 -3.51 -8.40
CA ALA A 104 -10.04 -3.74 -8.60
C ALA A 104 -10.28 -5.09 -9.29
N ALA A 105 -9.58 -5.37 -10.39
CA ALA A 105 -9.69 -6.63 -11.12
C ALA A 105 -9.36 -7.86 -10.25
N ARG A 106 -8.33 -7.75 -9.40
CA ARG A 106 -7.96 -8.81 -8.43
C ARG A 106 -8.98 -8.98 -7.32
N LEU A 107 -9.66 -7.90 -6.91
CA LEU A 107 -10.70 -7.96 -5.90
C LEU A 107 -11.95 -8.66 -6.45
N GLU A 108 -12.33 -8.35 -7.70
CA GLU A 108 -13.46 -8.98 -8.40
C GLU A 108 -13.20 -10.48 -8.63
N SER A 109 -11.99 -10.86 -9.00
CA SER A 109 -11.62 -12.27 -9.22
C SER A 109 -11.63 -13.13 -7.94
N ARG A 110 -11.76 -12.51 -6.76
CA ARG A 110 -11.84 -13.20 -5.46
C ARG A 110 -13.26 -13.34 -4.91
N ASN A 111 -14.25 -12.77 -5.59
CA ASN A 111 -15.66 -12.77 -5.19
C ASN A 111 -16.48 -13.68 -6.12
#